data_AF-A0A0C1W3L5-F1
#
_entry.id   AF-A0A0C1W3L5-F1
#
_cell.length_a   1.000
_cell.length_b   1.000
_cell.length_c   1.000
_cell.angle_alpha   90.00
_cell.angle_beta   90.00
_cell.angle_gamma   90.00
#
_symmetry.space_group_name_H-M   'P 1'
#
loop_
_entity.id
_entity.type
_entity.pdbx_description
1 polymer ?
#
loop_
_entity_poly.entity_id
_entity_poly.type
_entity_poly.pdbx_seq_one_letter_code
_entity_poly.pdbx_strand_id
1 'polypeptide(L)'
;MTNNEKLKIIQKHFKLKAQDVADICYKTSVNTIWAWRTTPESARFRTMNDGEYEHLVNWLIKNERITDETELNALLEENTN
;
A
#
# COMPACT_ATOMS: atom_id res chain seq x y z
N MET A 1 -4.76 1.80 -12.00
CA MET A 1 -3.62 1.58 -11.08
C MET A 1 -3.87 0.32 -10.24
N THR A 2 -2.90 -0.58 -10.18
CA THR A 2 -2.88 -1.80 -9.37
C THR A 2 -2.67 -1.50 -7.88
N ASN A 3 -3.05 -2.40 -6.98
CA ASN A 3 -2.81 -2.24 -5.53
C ASN A 3 -1.32 -2.09 -5.20
N ASN A 4 -0.44 -2.76 -5.95
CA ASN A 4 1.01 -2.62 -5.84
C ASN A 4 1.48 -1.19 -6.12
N GLU A 5 0.91 -0.53 -7.14
CA GLU A 5 1.24 0.85 -7.48
C GLU A 5 0.67 1.82 -6.44
N LYS A 6 -0.59 1.61 -6.01
CA LYS A 6 -1.20 2.39 -4.91
C LYS A 6 -0.36 2.31 -3.64
N LEU A 7 0.10 1.10 -3.27
CA LEU A 7 0.97 0.88 -2.12
C LEU A 7 2.24 1.72 -2.17
N LYS A 8 2.90 1.84 -3.33
CA LYS A 8 4.13 2.65 -3.48
C LYS A 8 3.86 4.12 -3.18
N ILE A 9 2.75 4.66 -3.67
CA ILE A 9 2.34 6.05 -3.43
C ILE A 9 2.03 6.25 -1.95
N ILE A 10 1.22 5.37 -1.36
CA ILE A 10 0.83 5.42 0.05
C ILE A 10 2.06 5.37 0.97
N GLN A 11 2.97 4.43 0.75
CA GLN A 11 4.20 4.33 1.54
C GLN A 11 5.07 5.58 1.44
N LYS A 12 5.18 6.16 0.23
CA LYS A 12 5.95 7.38 0.01
C LYS A 12 5.31 8.58 0.71
N HIS A 13 3.99 8.75 0.57
CA HIS A 13 3.26 9.89 1.11
C HIS A 13 3.21 9.86 2.64
N PHE A 14 2.77 8.75 3.23
CA PHE A 14 2.65 8.59 4.69
C PHE A 14 3.96 8.16 5.37
N LYS A 15 5.05 8.05 4.61
CA LYS A 15 6.39 7.65 5.09
C LYS A 15 6.38 6.31 5.83
N LEU A 16 5.53 5.37 5.40
CA LEU A 16 5.41 4.05 6.01
C LEU A 16 6.61 3.18 5.61
N LYS A 17 7.25 2.56 6.60
CA LYS A 17 8.31 1.58 6.36
C LYS A 17 7.69 0.27 5.89
N ALA A 18 8.52 -0.59 5.29
CA ALA A 18 8.09 -1.93 4.89
C ALA A 18 7.62 -2.78 6.09
N GLN A 19 8.20 -2.57 7.27
CA GLN A 19 7.75 -3.21 8.50
C GLN A 19 6.33 -2.77 8.88
N ASP A 20 6.06 -1.46 8.89
CA ASP A 20 4.74 -0.92 9.23
C ASP A 20 3.65 -1.53 8.34
N VAL A 21 3.89 -1.60 7.02
CA VAL A 21 2.93 -2.21 6.08
C VAL A 21 2.78 -3.72 6.32
N ALA A 22 3.85 -4.43 6.66
CA ALA A 22 3.76 -5.84 7.00
C ALA A 22 2.87 -6.05 8.23
N ASP A 23 3.03 -5.22 9.25
CA ASP A 23 2.23 -5.29 10.47
C ASP A 23 0.75 -4.95 10.20
N ILE A 24 0.50 -3.89 9.41
CA ILE A 24 -0.85 -3.46 9.02
C ILE A 24 -1.59 -4.54 8.21
N CYS A 25 -0.90 -5.17 7.25
CA CYS A 25 -1.47 -6.20 6.38
C CYS A 25 -1.34 -7.63 6.94
N TYR A 26 -1.00 -7.77 8.23
CA TYR A 26 -0.80 -9.04 8.92
C TYR A 26 0.14 -10.01 8.19
N LYS A 27 1.22 -9.50 7.61
CA LYS A 27 2.24 -10.30 6.92
C LYS A 27 3.38 -10.63 7.87
N THR A 28 3.76 -11.91 7.88
CA THR A 28 4.86 -12.43 8.68
C THR A 28 6.24 -12.01 8.19
N SER A 29 6.35 -11.46 6.97
CA SER A 29 7.62 -11.08 6.38
C SER A 29 7.55 -9.77 5.60
N VAL A 30 8.48 -8.87 5.90
CA VAL A 30 8.73 -7.65 5.10
C VAL A 30 9.09 -7.96 3.65
N ASN A 31 9.62 -9.16 3.37
CA ASN A 31 9.95 -9.57 2.00
C ASN A 31 8.72 -9.62 1.10
N THR A 32 7.53 -9.89 1.65
CA THR A 32 6.27 -9.81 0.93
C THR A 32 5.98 -8.38 0.48
N ILE A 33 6.28 -7.39 1.31
CA ILE A 33 6.09 -5.97 0.97
C ILE A 33 7.10 -5.55 -0.10
N TRP A 34 8.35 -5.99 0.01
CA TRP A 34 9.34 -5.76 -1.03
C TRP A 34 8.93 -6.41 -2.36
N ALA A 35 8.40 -7.64 -2.33
CA ALA A 35 7.87 -8.32 -3.50
C ALA A 35 6.75 -7.52 -4.17
N TRP A 36 5.80 -6.96 -3.41
CA TRP A 36 4.75 -6.09 -3.95
C TRP A 36 5.30 -4.82 -4.62
N ARG A 37 6.46 -4.33 -4.18
CA ARG A 37 7.09 -3.13 -4.75
C ARG A 37 7.97 -3.42 -5.96
N THR A 38 8.34 -4.67 -6.22
CA THR A 38 9.17 -5.01 -7.40
C THR A 38 8.42 -4.82 -8.72
N THR A 39 9.15 -4.86 -9.84
CA THR A 39 8.56 -4.80 -11.18
C THR A 39 7.92 -6.15 -11.54
N PRO A 40 6.86 -6.16 -12.37
CA PRO A 40 6.17 -7.40 -12.77
C PRO A 40 7.06 -8.45 -13.42
N GLU A 41 8.17 -8.04 -14.05
CA GLU A 41 9.15 -8.91 -14.72
C GLU A 41 10.05 -9.67 -13.73
N SER A 42 10.06 -9.25 -12.46
CA SER A 42 10.88 -9.91 -11.43
C SER A 42 10.31 -11.25 -11.04
N ALA A 43 11.14 -12.29 -10.93
CA ALA A 43 10.74 -13.58 -10.37
C ALA A 43 10.23 -13.49 -8.91
N ARG A 44 10.57 -12.40 -8.21
CA ARG A 44 10.12 -12.12 -6.84
C ARG A 44 8.81 -11.33 -6.80
N PHE A 45 8.27 -10.90 -7.93
CA PHE A 45 7.04 -10.13 -7.99
C PHE A 45 5.88 -10.92 -7.39
N ARG A 46 5.09 -10.23 -6.58
CA ARG A 46 3.83 -10.72 -6.03
C ARG A 46 2.80 -9.62 -6.15
N THR A 47 1.55 -9.99 -6.36
CA THR A 47 0.43 -9.05 -6.36
C THR A 47 -0.09 -8.88 -4.94
N MET A 48 -0.41 -7.64 -4.57
CA MET A 48 -1.15 -7.31 -3.37
C MET A 48 -2.64 -7.46 -3.69
N ASN A 49 -3.36 -8.33 -2.96
CA ASN A 49 -4.79 -8.53 -3.22
C ASN A 49 -5.61 -7.45 -2.52
N ASP A 50 -6.90 -7.42 -2.84
CA ASP A 50 -7.81 -6.38 -2.37
C ASP A 50 -7.97 -6.39 -0.85
N GLY A 51 -7.97 -7.57 -0.21
CA GLY A 51 -8.05 -7.67 1.25
C GLY A 51 -6.84 -7.04 1.96
N GLU A 52 -5.62 -7.20 1.43
CA GLU A 52 -4.46 -6.51 2.01
C GLU A 52 -4.54 -5.00 1.82
N TYR A 53 -5.13 -4.55 0.71
CA TYR A 53 -5.31 -3.12 0.43
C TYR A 53 -6.35 -2.54 1.37
N GLU A 54 -7.47 -3.23 1.57
CA GLU A 54 -8.52 -2.83 2.50
C GLU A 54 -7.99 -2.69 3.94
N HIS A 55 -7.13 -3.60 4.40
CA HIS A 55 -6.48 -3.46 5.70
C HIS A 55 -5.64 -2.18 5.80
N LEU A 56 -4.92 -1.83 4.74
CA LEU A 56 -4.10 -0.61 4.70
C LEU A 56 -4.98 0.64 4.74
N VAL A 57 -6.04 0.71 3.94
CA VAL A 57 -7.00 1.83 3.93
C VAL A 57 -7.68 1.98 5.28
N ASN A 58 -8.20 0.89 5.84
CA ASN A 58 -8.84 0.89 7.15
C ASN A 58 -7.90 1.36 8.26
N TRP A 59 -6.62 0.99 8.19
CA TRP A 59 -5.63 1.47 9.15
C TRP A 59 -5.38 2.98 9.01
N LEU A 60 -5.29 3.51 7.78
CA LEU A 60 -5.12 4.94 7.56
C LEU A 60 -6.29 5.76 8.13
N ILE A 61 -7.53 5.31 7.90
CA ILE A 61 -8.74 5.94 8.46
C ILE A 61 -8.73 5.88 9.99
N LYS A 62 -8.47 4.69 10.56
CA LYS A 62 -8.46 4.50 12.03
C LYS A 62 -7.38 5.31 12.76
N ASN A 63 -6.28 5.64 12.09
CA ASN A 63 -5.19 6.44 12.63
C ASN A 63 -5.28 7.90 12.21
N GLU A 64 -6.44 8.34 11.72
CA GLU A 64 -6.72 9.74 11.34
C GLU A 64 -5.70 10.30 10.33
N ARG A 65 -5.13 9.41 9.50
CA ARG A 65 -4.20 9.79 8.41
C ARG A 65 -4.95 10.32 7.19
N ILE A 66 -6.18 9.84 7.03
CA ILE A 66 -7.18 10.28 6.05
C ILE A 66 -8.55 10.20 6.73
N THR A 67 -9.52 11.01 6.30
CA THR A 67 -10.90 10.96 6.81
C THR A 67 -11.68 9.80 6.21
N ASP A 68 -11.48 9.53 4.93
CA ASP A 68 -12.21 8.51 4.17
C ASP A 68 -11.45 8.12 2.89
N GLU A 69 -12.00 7.15 2.16
CA GLU A 69 -11.38 6.62 0.95
C GLU A 69 -11.32 7.63 -0.21
N THR A 70 -12.19 8.65 -0.23
CA THR A 70 -12.19 9.69 -1.27
C THR A 70 -10.93 10.54 -1.20
N GLU A 71 -10.50 10.89 0.02
CA GLU A 71 -9.24 11.63 0.23
C GLU A 71 -8.04 10.83 -0.28
N LEU A 72 -8.03 9.52 0.00
CA LEU A 72 -7.00 8.63 -0.52
C LEU A 72 -7.03 8.56 -2.05
N ASN A 73 -8.21 8.49 -2.67
CA ASN A 73 -8.34 8.46 -4.12
C ASN A 73 -7.86 9.74 -4.78
N ALA A 74 -8.10 10.92 -4.18
CA ALA A 74 -7.55 12.19 -4.67
C ALA A 74 -6.02 12.17 -4.70
N LEU A 75 -5.38 11.71 -3.60
CA LEU A 75 -3.92 11.55 -3.54
C LEU A 75 -3.37 10.61 -4.62
N LEU A 76 -4.10 9.52 -4.89
CA LEU A 76 -3.73 8.53 -5.90
C LEU A 76 -3.85 9.09 -7.32
N GLU A 77 -4.87 9.91 -7.60
CA GLU A 77 -5.06 10.59 -8.88
C GLU A 77 -3.99 11.65 -9.14
N GLU A 78 -3.59 12.43 -8.14
CA GLU A 78 -2.51 13.43 -8.26
C GLU A 78 -1.15 12.80 -8.62
N ASN A 79 -0.91 11.55 -8.23
CA ASN A 79 0.32 10.83 -8.53
C ASN A 79 0.26 10.02 -9.84
N THR A 80 -0.87 10.08 -10.55
CA THR A 80 -1.08 9.41 -11.84
C THR A 80 -0.92 10.40 -13.02
N ASN A 81 -1.10 11.70 -12.78
CA ASN A 81 -0.90 12.80 -13.75
C ASN A 81 0.52 13.39 -13.67
#